data_AF-B8MEV5-F1
#
_entry.id   AF-B8MEV5-F1
#
_cell.length_a   1.000
_cell.length_b   1.000
_cell.length_c   1.000
_cell.angle_alpha   90.00
_cell.angle_beta   90.00
_cell.angle_gamma   90.00
#
_symmetry.space_group_name_H-M   'P 1'
#
loop_
_entity.id
_entity.type
_entity.pdbx_description
1 polymer ?
#
loop_
_entity_poly.entity_id
_entity_poly.type
_entity_poly.pdbx_seq_one_letter_code
_entity_poly.pdbx_strand_id
1 'polypeptide(L)'
;MAGLSALAIYFFWRWHYSRESFPCFWTSQDWYNIKVLKRDNNHLTEPLSDSTAASWTRRLYSEAGIKSSKVTHAGWVSGARLAELNGVSEDQIRRGGRWNADQMTGCYLTTLPQSFMHGIADFDPD
;
A
#
# COMPACT_ATOMS: atom_id res chain seq x y z
N MET A 1 8.54 -8.72 3.76
CA MET A 1 8.72 -9.65 2.61
C MET A 1 7.43 -10.20 1.98
N ALA A 2 6.30 -10.33 2.69
CA ALA A 2 5.09 -11.00 2.16
C ALA A 2 4.30 -10.24 1.07
N GLY A 3 4.39 -8.91 1.01
CA GLY A 3 3.59 -8.10 0.06
C GLY A 3 4.03 -8.25 -1.41
N LEU A 4 5.34 -8.36 -1.67
CA LEU A 4 5.89 -8.49 -3.02
C LEU A 4 5.55 -9.83 -3.65
N SER A 5 5.62 -10.92 -2.88
CA SER A 5 5.26 -12.26 -3.36
C SER A 5 3.77 -12.37 -3.67
N ALA A 6 2.89 -11.80 -2.83
CA ALA A 6 1.46 -11.74 -3.10
C ALA A 6 1.15 -10.98 -4.40
N LEU A 7 1.84 -9.86 -4.63
CA LEU A 7 1.67 -9.09 -5.87
C LEU A 7 2.17 -9.85 -7.10
N ALA A 8 3.30 -10.56 -6.99
CA ALA A 8 3.85 -11.38 -8.07
C ALA A 8 2.88 -12.51 -8.46
N ILE A 9 2.27 -13.19 -7.47
CA ILE A 9 1.26 -14.21 -7.72
C ILE A 9 0.03 -13.62 -8.41
N TYR A 10 -0.42 -12.45 -7.96
CA TYR A 10 -1.54 -11.75 -8.59
C TYR A 10 -1.22 -11.35 -10.03
N PHE A 11 -0.01 -10.85 -10.33
CA PHE A 11 0.44 -10.53 -11.68
C PHE A 11 0.52 -11.76 -12.59
N PHE A 12 1.02 -12.88 -12.05
CA PHE A 12 0.99 -14.15 -12.76
C PHE A 12 -0.45 -14.56 -13.10
N TRP A 13 -1.35 -14.56 -12.12
CA TRP A 13 -2.76 -14.86 -12.36
C TRP A 13 -3.39 -13.91 -13.39
N ARG A 14 -3.07 -12.62 -13.32
CA ARG A 14 -3.64 -11.58 -14.18
C ARG A 14 -3.23 -11.73 -15.64
N TRP A 15 -1.94 -11.76 -15.93
CA TRP A 15 -1.45 -11.73 -17.32
C TRP A 15 -1.17 -13.11 -17.90
N HIS A 16 -0.80 -14.09 -17.07
CA HIS A 16 -0.51 -15.43 -17.55
C HIS A 16 -1.77 -16.32 -17.57
N TYR A 17 -2.50 -16.39 -16.46
CA TYR A 17 -3.65 -17.30 -16.33
C TYR A 17 -4.94 -16.72 -16.91
N SER A 18 -5.28 -15.46 -16.58
CA SER A 18 -6.54 -14.83 -16.99
C SER A 18 -6.54 -14.31 -18.43
N ARG A 19 -5.41 -14.47 -19.14
CA ARG A 19 -5.21 -14.05 -20.55
C ARG A 19 -5.47 -12.56 -20.80
N GLU A 20 -5.29 -11.71 -19.78
CA GLU A 20 -5.18 -10.27 -20.01
C GLU A 20 -3.88 -9.98 -20.78
N SER A 21 -3.95 -9.12 -21.80
CA SER A 21 -2.77 -8.67 -22.51
C SER A 21 -1.78 -8.00 -21.56
N PHE A 22 -0.52 -8.41 -21.62
CA PHE A 22 0.53 -7.80 -20.82
C PHE A 22 0.70 -6.32 -21.22
N PRO A 23 0.85 -5.39 -20.25
CA PRO A 23 0.97 -3.97 -20.52
C PRO A 23 2.20 -3.66 -21.36
N CYS A 24 2.05 -2.68 -22.24
CA CYS A 24 3.14 -2.18 -23.04
C CYS A 24 3.86 -1.05 -22.29
N PHE A 25 5.20 -1.03 -22.33
CA PHE A 25 6.01 -0.09 -21.55
C PHE A 25 6.84 0.88 -22.40
N TRP A 26 6.51 1.04 -23.70
CA TRP A 26 7.27 1.93 -24.59
C TRP A 26 7.13 3.40 -24.20
N THR A 27 5.90 3.85 -23.93
CA THR A 27 5.61 5.22 -23.50
C THR A 27 4.80 5.23 -22.22
N SER A 28 4.84 6.32 -21.47
CA SER A 28 4.04 6.45 -20.24
C SER A 28 2.54 6.32 -20.52
N GLN A 29 2.06 6.80 -21.67
CA GLN A 29 0.65 6.72 -22.05
C GLN A 29 0.14 5.28 -22.16
N ASP A 30 1.02 4.33 -22.52
CA ASP A 30 0.66 2.93 -22.72
C ASP A 30 0.32 2.19 -21.41
N TRP A 31 0.91 2.60 -20.28
CA TRP A 31 0.76 1.88 -19.01
C TRP A 31 0.26 2.71 -17.84
N TYR A 32 0.41 4.04 -17.86
CA TYR A 32 0.15 4.90 -16.70
C TYR A 32 -1.28 4.80 -16.17
N ASN A 33 -2.26 4.60 -17.06
CA ASN A 33 -3.66 4.50 -16.68
C ASN A 33 -4.06 3.09 -16.22
N ILE A 34 -3.24 2.07 -16.45
CA ILE A 34 -3.53 0.69 -16.06
C ILE A 34 -3.42 0.58 -14.54
N LYS A 35 -4.52 0.19 -13.88
CA LYS A 35 -4.55 0.05 -12.43
C LYS A 35 -3.97 -1.29 -12.02
N VAL A 36 -3.11 -1.27 -11.00
CA VAL A 36 -2.53 -2.49 -10.39
C VAL A 36 -3.65 -3.37 -9.84
N LEU A 37 -4.48 -2.82 -8.95
CA LEU A 37 -5.71 -3.44 -8.48
C LEU A 37 -6.89 -2.83 -9.24
N LYS A 38 -7.31 -3.54 -10.29
CA LYS A 38 -8.42 -3.16 -11.16
C LYS A 38 -9.76 -3.51 -10.53
N ARG A 39 -10.81 -2.78 -10.90
CA ARG A 39 -12.19 -3.05 -10.44
C ARG A 39 -12.62 -4.47 -10.73
N ASP A 40 -12.44 -4.90 -11.98
CA ASP A 40 -12.75 -6.25 -12.46
C ASP A 40 -11.96 -6.53 -13.76
N ASN A 41 -12.18 -7.70 -14.38
CA ASN A 41 -11.44 -8.12 -15.56
C ASN A 41 -11.71 -7.30 -16.84
N ASN A 42 -12.83 -6.56 -16.88
CA ASN A 42 -13.23 -5.77 -18.05
C ASN A 42 -12.79 -4.31 -17.95
N HIS A 43 -12.54 -3.81 -16.73
CA HIS A 43 -12.21 -2.40 -16.49
C HIS A 43 -10.77 -2.22 -15.99
N LEU A 44 -9.80 -2.19 -16.92
CA LEU A 44 -8.37 -2.13 -16.61
C LEU A 44 -7.90 -0.78 -16.05
N THR A 45 -8.62 0.30 -16.36
CA THR A 45 -8.28 1.68 -15.97
C THR A 45 -9.08 2.16 -14.77
N GLU A 46 -10.10 1.42 -14.34
CA GLU A 46 -10.91 1.74 -13.17
C GLU A 46 -10.31 1.12 -11.91
N PRO A 47 -10.10 1.90 -10.85
CA PRO A 47 -9.60 1.38 -9.59
C PRO A 47 -10.66 0.55 -8.87
N LEU A 48 -10.21 -0.35 -8.00
CA LEU A 48 -11.09 -0.97 -7.00
C LEU A 48 -11.78 0.13 -6.16
N SER A 49 -13.10 0.04 -6.00
CA SER A 49 -13.84 1.03 -5.20
C SER A 49 -13.53 0.90 -3.70
N ASP A 50 -13.53 2.02 -2.99
CA ASP A 50 -13.30 2.05 -1.54
C ASP A 50 -14.31 1.20 -0.77
N SER A 51 -15.57 1.19 -1.22
CA SER A 51 -16.64 0.36 -0.65
C SER A 51 -16.35 -1.14 -0.79
N THR A 52 -15.83 -1.56 -1.95
CA THR A 52 -15.47 -2.95 -2.22
C THR A 52 -14.26 -3.34 -1.39
N ALA A 53 -13.22 -2.51 -1.39
CA ALA A 53 -12.03 -2.72 -0.57
C ALA A 53 -12.39 -2.84 0.93
N ALA A 54 -13.22 -1.94 1.45
CA ALA A 54 -13.67 -1.98 2.84
C ALA A 54 -14.52 -3.23 3.16
N SER A 55 -15.36 -3.68 2.22
CA SER A 55 -16.14 -4.92 2.37
C SER A 55 -15.24 -6.15 2.45
N TRP A 56 -14.26 -6.26 1.55
CA TRP A 56 -13.30 -7.36 1.53
C TRP A 56 -12.44 -7.39 2.79
N THR A 57 -11.96 -6.22 3.25
CA THR A 57 -11.18 -6.13 4.50
C THR A 57 -12.03 -6.52 5.72
N ARG A 58 -13.31 -6.13 5.80
CA ARG A 58 -14.21 -6.58 6.87
C ARG A 58 -14.35 -8.10 6.88
N ARG A 59 -14.54 -8.70 5.71
CA ARG A 59 -14.62 -10.15 5.57
C ARG A 59 -13.33 -10.81 6.04
N LEU A 60 -12.18 -10.35 5.56
CA LEU A 60 -10.87 -10.84 6.00
C LEU A 60 -10.72 -10.77 7.52
N TYR A 61 -11.09 -9.64 8.14
CA TYR A 61 -11.03 -9.48 9.59
C TYR A 61 -11.96 -10.45 10.31
N SER A 62 -13.19 -10.64 9.82
CA SER A 62 -14.12 -11.61 10.39
C SER A 62 -13.57 -13.03 10.36
N GLU A 63 -13.01 -13.47 9.22
CA GLU A 63 -12.41 -14.80 9.06
C GLU A 63 -11.17 -14.98 9.94
N ALA A 64 -10.38 -13.93 10.11
CA ALA A 64 -9.21 -13.92 10.98
C ALA A 64 -9.55 -13.73 12.48
N GLY A 65 -10.83 -13.58 12.84
CA GLY A 65 -11.26 -13.31 14.21
C GLY A 65 -10.90 -11.90 14.75
N ILE A 66 -10.52 -10.98 13.86
CA ILE A 66 -10.13 -9.61 14.20
C ILE A 66 -11.38 -8.73 14.31
N LYS A 67 -11.58 -8.12 15.49
CA LYS A 67 -12.65 -7.15 15.73
C LYS A 67 -12.09 -5.73 15.61
N SER A 68 -12.55 -4.96 14.62
CA SER A 68 -12.17 -3.55 14.46
C SER A 68 -13.36 -2.71 14.00
N SER A 69 -13.57 -1.57 14.65
CA SER A 69 -14.57 -0.56 14.24
C SER A 69 -14.05 0.35 13.12
N LYS A 70 -12.72 0.42 12.92
CA LYS A 70 -12.07 1.30 11.93
C LYS A 70 -11.29 0.47 10.91
N VAL A 71 -12.02 -0.25 10.06
CA VAL A 71 -11.51 -1.28 9.14
C VAL A 71 -10.37 -0.78 8.26
N THR A 72 -10.53 0.37 7.59
CA THR A 72 -9.54 0.93 6.68
C THR A 72 -8.35 1.58 7.40
N HIS A 73 -8.57 2.07 8.62
CA HIS A 73 -7.55 2.78 9.39
C HIS A 73 -6.72 1.85 10.29
N ALA A 74 -7.16 0.62 10.53
CA ALA A 74 -6.49 -0.31 11.44
C ALA A 74 -5.05 -0.62 10.99
N GLY A 75 -4.83 -0.80 9.68
CA GLY A 75 -3.52 -1.05 9.10
C GLY A 75 -2.53 0.13 9.29
N TRP A 76 -3.03 1.37 9.25
CA TRP A 76 -2.19 2.55 9.49
C TRP A 76 -1.77 2.66 10.95
N VAL A 77 -2.69 2.36 11.88
CA VAL A 77 -2.38 2.35 13.32
C VAL A 77 -1.39 1.26 13.65
N SER A 78 -1.57 0.06 13.09
CA SER A 78 -0.61 -1.03 13.31
C SER A 78 0.75 -0.71 12.71
N GLY A 79 0.80 -0.09 11.52
CA GLY A 79 2.08 0.30 10.89
C GLY A 79 2.85 1.33 11.71
N ALA A 80 2.19 2.37 12.21
CA ALA A 80 2.85 3.37 13.05
C ALA A 80 3.34 2.79 14.38
N ARG A 81 2.55 1.91 15.02
CA ARG A 81 2.96 1.20 16.23
C ARG A 81 4.13 0.26 15.97
N LEU A 82 4.16 -0.42 14.83
CA LEU A 82 5.28 -1.28 14.44
C LEU A 82 6.56 -0.46 14.26
N ALA A 83 6.47 0.69 13.60
CA ALA A 83 7.62 1.60 13.46
C ALA A 83 8.13 2.10 14.83
N GLU A 84 7.23 2.48 15.74
CA GLU A 84 7.59 2.87 17.12
C GLU A 84 8.28 1.72 17.87
N LEU A 85 7.74 0.51 17.79
CA LEU A 85 8.33 -0.69 18.40
C LEU A 85 9.72 -1.00 17.83
N ASN A 86 9.93 -0.74 16.54
CA ASN A 86 11.21 -0.91 15.87
C ASN A 86 12.18 0.26 16.11
N GLY A 87 11.85 1.22 16.97
CA GLY A 87 12.75 2.30 17.39
C GLY A 87 12.76 3.52 16.46
N VAL A 88 11.84 3.59 15.48
CA VAL A 88 11.72 4.75 14.61
C VAL A 88 11.27 5.97 15.43
N SER A 89 11.97 7.09 15.26
CA SER A 89 11.65 8.34 15.96
C SER A 89 10.29 8.90 15.55
N GLU A 90 9.66 9.64 16.46
CA GLU A 90 8.33 10.23 16.22
C GLU A 90 8.33 11.18 15.01
N ASP A 91 9.40 11.94 14.78
CA ASP A 91 9.51 12.83 13.61
C ASP A 91 9.49 12.06 12.28
N GLN A 92 10.16 10.89 12.22
CA GLN A 92 10.15 10.02 11.04
C GLN A 92 8.78 9.37 10.84
N ILE A 93 8.13 8.92 11.92
CA ILE A 93 6.76 8.37 11.86
C ILE A 93 5.78 9.44 11.37
N ARG A 94 5.84 10.67 11.91
CA ARG A 94 4.98 11.79 11.49
C ARG A 94 5.20 12.15 10.02
N ARG A 95 6.46 12.17 9.56
CA ARG A 95 6.82 12.43 8.16
C ARG A 95 6.34 11.32 7.23
N GLY A 96 6.52 10.06 7.61
CA GLY A 96 6.04 8.89 6.86
C GLY A 96 4.52 8.79 6.77
N GLY A 97 3.83 9.08 7.88
CA GLY A 97 2.37 9.12 7.97
C GLY A 97 1.74 10.38 7.36
N ARG A 98 2.54 11.38 6.98
CA ARG A 98 2.11 12.69 6.47
C ARG A 98 1.13 13.40 7.41
N TRP A 99 1.31 13.25 8.73
CA TRP A 99 0.40 13.82 9.73
C TRP A 99 0.62 15.31 10.00
N ASN A 100 1.82 15.83 9.68
CA ASN A 100 2.11 17.25 9.71
C ASN A 100 2.54 17.72 8.32
N ALA A 101 1.76 18.61 7.71
CA ALA A 101 2.12 19.29 6.47
C ALA A 101 2.84 20.60 6.79
N ASP A 102 4.06 20.52 7.31
CA ASP A 102 4.88 21.71 7.48
C ASP A 102 5.57 22.11 6.16
N GLN A 103 5.98 23.37 6.06
CA GLN A 103 6.68 23.88 4.87
C GLN A 103 8.01 23.15 4.66
N MET A 104 8.66 22.70 5.74
CA MET A 104 9.90 21.95 5.68
C MET A 104 9.72 20.65 4.88
N THR A 105 8.76 19.82 5.26
CA THR A 105 8.44 18.53 4.64
C THR A 105 7.83 18.70 3.25
N GLY A 106 7.03 19.74 3.03
CA GLY A 106 6.36 19.97 1.75
C GLY A 106 7.24 20.63 0.67
N CYS A 107 8.17 21.51 1.05
CA CYS A 107 8.90 22.35 0.09
C CYS A 107 10.42 22.11 0.06
N TYR A 108 11.02 21.69 1.18
CA TYR A 108 12.49 21.65 1.30
C TYR A 108 13.07 20.24 1.42
N LEU A 109 12.35 19.31 2.04
CA LEU A 109 12.80 17.93 2.21
C LEU A 109 12.43 17.07 0.99
N THR A 110 13.45 16.60 0.25
CA THR A 110 13.27 15.76 -0.95
C THR A 110 13.48 14.27 -0.68
N THR A 111 14.07 13.91 0.46
CA THR A 111 14.36 12.52 0.81
C THR A 111 13.10 11.79 1.27
N LEU A 112 13.06 10.47 1.09
CA LEU A 112 12.05 9.62 1.70
C LEU A 112 12.41 9.37 3.17
N PRO A 113 11.43 9.17 4.08
CA PRO A 113 11.70 8.82 5.48
C PRO A 113 12.15 7.36 5.57
N GLN A 114 13.42 7.10 5.28
CA GLN A 114 14.01 5.75 5.14
C GLN A 114 13.86 4.92 6.42
N SER A 115 14.17 5.52 7.57
CA SER A 115 14.01 4.88 8.89
C SER A 115 12.57 4.39 9.12
N PHE A 116 11.57 5.20 8.77
CA PHE A 116 10.17 4.77 8.82
C PHE A 116 9.87 3.63 7.83
N MET A 117 10.36 3.72 6.59
CA MET A 117 10.16 2.68 5.58
C MET A 117 10.78 1.33 5.98
N HIS A 118 11.95 1.34 6.61
CA HIS A 118 12.59 0.15 7.15
C HIS A 118 11.82 -0.39 8.37
N GLY A 119 11.47 0.48 9.32
CA GLY A 119 10.75 0.09 10.54
C GLY A 119 9.40 -0.56 10.24
N ILE A 120 8.61 -0.05 9.28
CA ILE A 120 7.33 -0.71 8.91
C ILE A 120 7.51 -2.01 8.11
N ALA A 121 8.69 -2.21 7.52
CA ALA A 121 9.05 -3.40 6.77
C ALA A 121 9.76 -4.45 7.65
N ASP A 122 9.91 -4.16 8.95
CA ASP A 122 10.56 -5.00 9.95
C ASP A 122 12.08 -5.15 9.70
N PHE A 123 12.69 -4.11 9.16
CA PHE A 123 14.15 -3.96 9.02
C PHE A 123 14.69 -3.00 10.08
N ASP A 124 16.01 -3.08 10.31
CA ASP A 124 16.72 -2.13 11.14
C ASP A 124 16.51 -0.69 10.60
N PRO A 125 16.01 0.24 11.44
CA PRO A 125 15.78 1.63 11.03
C PRO A 125 17.05 2.46 10.82
N ASP A 126 18.23 2.00 11.29
CA ASP A 126 19.52 2.71 11.20
C ASP A 126 20.38 2.30 9.98
#